data_AF-A0A0S6XU36-F1
#
_entry.id   AF-A0A0S6XU36-F1
#
_cell.length_a   1.000
_cell.length_b   1.000
_cell.length_c   1.000
_cell.angle_alpha   90.00
_cell.angle_beta   90.00
_cell.angle_gamma   90.00
#
_symmetry.space_group_name_H-M   'P 1'
#
loop_
_entity.id
_entity.type
_entity.pdbx_description
1 polymer ?
#
loop_
_entity_poly.entity_id
_entity_poly.type
_entity_poly.pdbx_seq_one_letter_code
_entity_poly.pdbx_strand_id
1 'polypeptide(L)'
;MFITNAGKVPMVDMEKRAQSLQVAVAFAQRWGLAGLVFACDVFLLCPRLIRYVKNRGLKCASYGPPNNVPELAVKQVEAGLDILIADRVGVVAKALGKA
;
A
#
# COMPACT_ATOMS: atom_id res chain seq x y z
N MET A 1 0.65 -6.68 10.20
CA MET A 1 0.35 -6.40 8.77
C MET A 1 1.38 -7.13 7.91
N PHE A 2 1.09 -7.39 6.64
CA PHE A 2 2.02 -8.03 5.70
C PHE A 2 2.51 -7.05 4.63
N ILE A 3 3.84 -6.93 4.48
CA ILE A 3 4.48 -6.07 3.46
C ILE A 3 4.76 -6.92 2.23
N THR A 4 4.36 -6.43 1.05
CA THR A 4 4.53 -7.15 -0.21
C THR A 4 4.81 -6.21 -1.37
N ASN A 5 5.61 -6.69 -2.32
CA ASN A 5 5.83 -6.03 -3.61
C ASN A 5 4.72 -6.33 -4.63
N ALA A 6 3.78 -7.23 -4.31
CA ALA A 6 2.72 -7.70 -5.21
C ALA A 6 3.23 -8.11 -6.60
N GLY A 7 4.37 -8.80 -6.65
CA GLY A 7 4.98 -9.27 -7.90
C GLY A 7 5.77 -8.23 -8.69
N LYS A 8 6.05 -7.03 -8.14
CA LYS A 8 6.80 -5.98 -8.85
C LYS A 8 8.21 -6.41 -9.32
N VAL A 9 8.90 -7.22 -8.52
CA VAL A 9 10.27 -7.70 -8.83
C VAL A 9 10.25 -9.24 -8.86
N PRO A 10 10.96 -9.89 -9.78
CA PRO A 10 11.11 -11.34 -9.76
C PRO A 10 11.70 -11.79 -8.41
N MET A 11 10.91 -12.51 -7.62
CA MET A 11 11.38 -13.07 -6.36
C MET A 11 12.17 -14.34 -6.65
N VAL A 12 13.43 -14.36 -6.22
CA VAL A 12 14.38 -15.47 -6.45
C VAL A 12 13.94 -16.80 -5.83
N ASP A 13 13.03 -16.77 -4.86
CA ASP A 13 12.54 -17.93 -4.10
C ASP A 13 11.12 -18.39 -4.49
N MET A 14 10.56 -17.87 -5.60
CA MET A 14 9.19 -18.17 -6.03
C MET A 14 8.14 -17.94 -4.92
N GLU A 15 8.34 -16.96 -4.04
CA GLU A 15 7.47 -16.71 -2.89
C GLU A 15 6.01 -16.44 -3.29
N LYS A 16 5.16 -17.48 -3.22
CA LYS A 16 3.77 -17.44 -3.70
C LYS A 16 2.93 -16.35 -3.03
N ARG A 17 3.14 -16.14 -1.73
CA ARG A 17 2.37 -15.18 -0.92
C ARG A 17 2.55 -13.71 -1.33
N ALA A 18 3.64 -13.40 -2.06
CA ALA A 18 3.94 -12.06 -2.54
C ALA A 18 3.71 -11.87 -4.06
N GLN A 19 3.27 -12.91 -4.77
CA GLN A 19 3.19 -12.92 -6.24
C GLN A 19 2.15 -11.96 -6.82
N SER A 20 1.08 -11.67 -6.07
CA SER A 20 0.05 -10.72 -6.52
C SER A 20 -0.68 -10.10 -5.35
N LEU A 21 -1.45 -9.05 -5.65
CA LEU A 21 -2.30 -8.40 -4.66
C LEU A 21 -3.37 -9.36 -4.11
N GLN A 22 -4.00 -10.17 -4.96
CA GLN A 22 -5.04 -11.10 -4.53
C GLN A 22 -4.48 -12.17 -3.59
N VAL A 23 -3.29 -12.70 -3.90
CA VAL A 23 -2.66 -13.71 -3.04
C VAL A 23 -2.26 -13.09 -1.70
N ALA A 24 -1.75 -11.86 -1.68
CA ALA A 24 -1.43 -11.17 -0.45
C ALA A 24 -2.68 -10.92 0.43
N VAL A 25 -3.82 -10.56 -0.18
CA VAL A 25 -5.11 -10.45 0.51
C VAL A 25 -5.56 -11.78 1.10
N ALA A 26 -5.55 -12.85 0.31
CA ALA A 26 -5.90 -14.19 0.81
C ALA A 26 -4.99 -14.63 1.96
N PHE A 27 -3.68 -14.35 1.86
CA PHE A 27 -2.72 -14.61 2.93
C PHE A 27 -3.07 -13.81 4.20
N ALA A 28 -3.27 -12.49 4.09
CA ALA A 28 -3.60 -11.66 5.25
C ALA A 28 -4.89 -12.11 5.95
N GLN A 29 -5.94 -12.44 5.19
CA GLN A 29 -7.20 -12.94 5.77
C GLN A 29 -7.02 -14.30 6.44
N ARG A 30 -6.32 -15.24 5.79
CA ARG A 30 -6.08 -16.59 6.34
C ARG A 30 -5.37 -16.56 7.69
N TRP A 31 -4.47 -15.60 7.88
CA TRP A 31 -3.66 -15.48 9.09
C TRP A 31 -4.19 -14.41 10.06
N GLY A 32 -5.39 -13.86 9.84
CA GLY A 32 -5.98 -12.87 10.73
C GLY A 32 -5.17 -11.59 10.87
N LEU A 33 -4.43 -11.19 9.83
CA LEU A 33 -3.60 -9.98 9.88
C LEU A 33 -4.47 -8.72 9.77
N ALA A 34 -4.07 -7.66 10.46
CA ALA A 34 -4.79 -6.39 10.44
C ALA A 34 -4.78 -5.64 9.09
N GLY A 35 -3.87 -5.98 8.18
CA GLY A 35 -3.71 -5.21 6.94
C GLY A 35 -2.50 -5.58 6.10
N LEU A 36 -2.35 -4.84 5.00
CA LEU A 36 -1.34 -5.01 3.98
C LEU A 36 -0.59 -3.71 3.69
N VAL A 37 0.68 -3.84 3.32
CA VAL A 37 1.52 -2.72 2.87
C VAL A 37 2.07 -3.04 1.49
N PHE A 38 1.75 -2.20 0.51
CA PHE A 38 2.14 -2.39 -0.89
C PHE A 38 3.12 -1.33 -1.36
N ALA A 39 3.91 -1.63 -2.39
CA ALA A 39 4.64 -0.61 -3.12
C ALA A 39 3.65 0.43 -3.68
N CYS A 40 3.90 1.71 -3.46
CA CYS A 40 2.98 2.81 -3.79
C CYS A 40 2.63 2.88 -5.28
N ASP A 41 3.53 2.43 -6.17
CA ASP A 41 3.29 2.38 -7.61
C ASP A 41 2.02 1.59 -7.97
N VAL A 42 1.70 0.53 -7.21
CA VAL A 42 0.49 -0.29 -7.42
C VAL A 42 -0.77 0.58 -7.32
N PHE A 43 -0.80 1.50 -6.35
CA PHE A 43 -1.95 2.37 -6.13
C PHE A 43 -1.92 3.63 -6.98
N LEU A 44 -0.75 4.15 -7.30
CA LEU A 44 -0.63 5.27 -8.23
C LEU A 44 -1.10 4.89 -9.64
N LEU A 45 -0.79 3.67 -10.07
CA LEU A 45 -1.26 3.13 -11.35
C LEU A 45 -2.74 2.72 -11.32
N CYS A 46 -3.23 2.18 -10.20
CA CYS A 46 -4.60 1.72 -10.09
C CYS A 46 -5.20 2.01 -8.69
N PRO A 47 -5.67 3.24 -8.43
CA PRO A 47 -6.12 3.67 -7.10
C PRO A 47 -7.27 2.84 -6.53
N ARG A 48 -8.16 2.31 -7.40
CA ARG A 48 -9.29 1.43 -7.00
C ARG A 48 -8.87 0.17 -6.24
N LEU A 49 -7.61 -0.27 -6.37
CA LEU A 49 -7.10 -1.43 -5.63
C LEU A 49 -7.03 -1.17 -4.12
N ILE A 50 -6.93 0.10 -3.69
CA ILE A 50 -7.04 0.46 -2.26
C ILE A 50 -8.40 0.01 -1.74
N ARG A 51 -9.49 0.36 -2.45
CA ARG A 51 -10.84 -0.04 -2.06
C ARG A 51 -11.06 -1.54 -2.13
N TYR A 52 -10.43 -2.23 -3.09
CA TYR A 52 -10.44 -3.69 -3.13
C TYR A 52 -9.90 -4.32 -1.83
N VAL A 53 -8.77 -3.85 -1.32
CA VAL A 53 -8.17 -4.32 -0.05
C VAL A 53 -9.09 -3.98 1.13
N LYS A 54 -9.56 -2.73 1.20
CA LYS A 54 -10.41 -2.25 2.31
C LYS A 54 -11.76 -2.96 2.39
N ASN A 55 -12.38 -3.26 1.25
CA ASN A 55 -13.62 -4.03 1.18
C ASN A 55 -13.48 -5.45 1.74
N ARG A 56 -12.25 -5.93 1.98
CA ARG A 56 -11.96 -7.21 2.65
C ARG A 56 -11.68 -7.08 4.14
N GLY A 57 -11.96 -5.91 4.73
CA GLY A 57 -11.79 -5.63 6.15
C GLY A 57 -10.33 -5.43 6.56
N LEU A 58 -9.42 -5.25 5.60
CA LEU A 58 -7.99 -5.08 5.83
C LEU A 58 -7.60 -3.60 5.76
N LYS A 59 -6.73 -3.15 6.66
CA LYS A 59 -6.06 -1.85 6.51
C LYS A 59 -5.16 -1.86 5.28
N CYS A 60 -5.17 -0.78 4.52
CA CYS A 60 -4.39 -0.64 3.30
C CYS A 60 -3.33 0.44 3.47
N ALA A 61 -2.07 0.05 3.33
CA ALA A 61 -0.92 0.92 3.48
C ALA A 61 -0.02 0.91 2.24
N SER A 62 0.76 1.97 2.04
CA SER A 62 1.75 2.02 0.96
C SER A 62 3.14 2.45 1.44
N TYR A 63 4.17 2.03 0.69
CA TYR A 63 5.56 2.44 0.86
C TYR A 63 6.23 2.67 -0.50
N GLY A 64 7.31 3.45 -0.50
CA GLY A 64 8.18 3.63 -1.65
C GLY A 64 8.52 5.10 -1.92
N PRO A 65 9.54 5.39 -2.74
CA PRO A 65 10.01 6.76 -2.97
C PRO A 65 8.91 7.75 -3.41
N PRO A 66 7.92 7.39 -4.25
CA PRO A 66 6.81 8.28 -4.59
C PRO A 66 5.98 8.79 -3.40
N ASN A 67 5.97 8.10 -2.25
CA ASN A 67 5.28 8.61 -1.05
C ASN A 67 5.90 9.88 -0.48
N ASN A 68 7.15 10.19 -0.85
CA ASN A 68 7.83 11.43 -0.47
C ASN A 68 7.43 12.63 -1.34
N VAL A 69 6.68 12.41 -2.42
CA VAL A 69 6.18 13.46 -3.32
C VAL A 69 4.77 13.88 -2.86
N PRO A 70 4.58 15.13 -2.41
CA PRO A 70 3.31 15.59 -1.83
C PRO A 70 2.08 15.28 -2.67
N GLU A 71 2.14 15.56 -3.98
CA GLU A 71 1.02 15.41 -4.90
C GLU A 71 0.64 13.93 -5.08
N LEU A 72 1.62 13.02 -5.03
CA LEU A 72 1.39 11.58 -5.14
C LEU A 72 0.91 10.98 -3.82
N ALA A 73 1.35 11.52 -2.69
CA ALA A 73 0.83 11.15 -1.38
C ALA A 73 -0.65 11.54 -1.22
N VAL A 74 -1.00 12.77 -1.60
CA VAL A 74 -2.39 13.28 -1.60
C VAL A 74 -3.29 12.36 -2.43
N LYS A 75 -2.89 12.02 -3.66
CA LYS A 75 -3.68 11.11 -4.54
C LYS A 75 -4.00 9.77 -3.88
N GLN A 76 -3.06 9.18 -3.16
CA GLN A 76 -3.27 7.89 -2.47
C GLN A 76 -4.22 8.04 -1.28
N VAL A 77 -4.07 9.11 -0.49
CA VAL A 77 -4.94 9.39 0.65
C VAL A 77 -6.37 9.70 0.20
N GLU A 78 -6.55 10.49 -0.87
CA GLU A 78 -7.86 10.77 -1.48
C GLU A 78 -8.53 9.50 -2.03
N ALA A 79 -7.74 8.56 -2.56
CA ALA A 79 -8.23 7.23 -2.95
C ALA A 79 -8.59 6.33 -1.76
N GLY A 80 -8.40 6.81 -0.53
CA GLY A 80 -8.83 6.16 0.70
C GLY A 80 -7.76 5.29 1.37
N LEU A 81 -6.46 5.52 1.11
CA LEU A 81 -5.38 4.81 1.78
C LEU A 81 -5.42 5.08 3.30
N ASP A 82 -5.20 4.05 4.12
CA ASP A 82 -5.27 4.19 5.59
C ASP A 82 -3.95 4.67 6.20
N ILE A 83 -2.82 4.19 5.67
CA ILE A 83 -1.48 4.44 6.23
C ILE A 83 -0.50 4.73 5.09
N LEU A 84 0.26 5.82 5.21
CA LEU A 84 1.27 6.22 4.23
C LEU A 84 2.65 6.24 4.88
N ILE A 85 3.59 5.44 4.36
CA ILE A 85 4.97 5.36 4.84
C ILE A 85 5.84 6.27 3.97
N ALA A 86 6.46 7.29 4.57
CA ALA A 86 7.29 8.28 3.89
C ALA A 86 8.48 8.68 4.77
N ASP A 87 9.59 9.08 4.13
CA ASP A 87 10.78 9.62 4.77
C ASP A 87 10.63 11.12 5.03
N ARG A 88 10.04 11.86 4.08
CA ARG A 88 9.82 13.32 4.14
C ARG A 88 8.55 13.69 4.90
N VAL A 89 8.40 13.20 6.13
CA VAL A 89 7.16 13.27 6.91
C VAL A 89 6.63 14.70 7.04
N GLY A 90 7.46 15.68 7.39
CA GLY A 90 7.00 17.07 7.56
C GLY A 90 6.42 17.71 6.30
N VAL A 91 7.04 17.42 5.14
CA VAL A 91 6.57 17.95 3.84
C VAL A 91 5.24 17.31 3.44
N VAL A 92 5.13 16.00 3.60
CA VAL A 92 3.91 15.25 3.28
C VAL A 92 2.79 15.59 4.25
N ALA A 93 3.05 15.67 5.55
CA ALA A 93 2.05 16.02 6.56
C ALA A 93 1.46 17.41 6.33
N LYS A 94 2.30 18.40 5.96
CA LYS A 94 1.84 19.74 5.57
C LYS A 94 0.90 19.69 4.36
N ALA A 95 1.26 18.93 3.33
CA ALA A 95 0.43 18.79 2.14
C ALA A 95 -0.92 18.09 2.41
N LEU A 96 -0.96 17.19 3.39
CA LEU A 96 -2.17 16.49 3.82
C LEU A 96 -3.02 17.31 4.82
N GLY A 97 -2.60 18.53 5.18
CA GLY A 97 -3.27 19.34 6.20
C GLY A 97 -3.24 18.70 7.59
N LYS A 98 -2.17 17.96 7.92
CA LYS A 98 -1.99 17.21 9.18
C LYS A 98 -0.89 17.79 10.08
N ALA A 99 -0.26 18.89 9.66
CA ALA A 99 0.81 19.57 10.38
C ALA A 99 0.44 21.03 10.65
#